data_AF-A0AAX4JAT3-F1
#
_entry.id   AF-A0AAX4JAT3-F1
#
_cell.length_a   1.000
_cell.length_b   1.000
_cell.length_c   1.000
_cell.angle_alpha   90.00
_cell.angle_beta   90.00
_cell.angle_gamma   90.00
#
_symmetry.space_group_name_H-M   'P 1'
#
loop_
_entity.id
_entity.type
_entity.pdbx_description
1 polymer ?
#
loop_
_entity_poly.entity_id
_entity_poly.type
_entity_poly.pdbx_seq_one_letter_code
_entity_poly.pdbx_strand_id
1 'polypeptide(L)'
;MTTWEKLKPEHSIQVDESVIIKGKLIKSLSEMYDSISKATWIIIAVEAKTRKLVLKVIPNRKKKTFFDFFSINSSLKFVIKTDGHRSYTYAVAKIGGVHKIVNHEEGFTNADGDHTNLIECE
;
A
#
# COMPACT_ATOMS: atom_id res chain seq x y z
N MET A 1 -6.30 13.29 13.25
CA MET A 1 -6.60 13.04 11.83
C MET A 1 -5.54 13.78 11.03
N THR A 2 -4.46 13.07 10.63
CA THR A 2 -3.28 13.72 10.03
C THR A 2 -3.56 14.00 8.57
N THR A 3 -4.01 15.22 8.28
CA THR A 3 -4.23 15.70 6.92
C THR A 3 -2.90 15.79 6.19
N TRP A 4 -2.87 15.24 4.99
CA TRP A 4 -1.74 15.35 4.06
C TRP A 4 -1.61 16.81 3.62
N GLU A 5 -0.83 17.60 4.36
CA GLU A 5 -0.40 18.91 3.88
C GLU A 5 0.24 18.80 2.49
N LYS A 6 -0.13 19.75 1.62
CA LYS A 6 0.17 19.89 0.19
C LYS A 6 1.57 19.39 -0.19
N LEU A 7 1.65 18.15 -0.65
CA LEU A 7 2.85 17.54 -1.22
C LEU A 7 3.03 18.03 -2.67
N LYS A 8 4.23 18.41 -3.10
CA LYS A 8 4.45 18.96 -4.46
C LYS A 8 4.34 17.85 -5.55
N PRO A 9 4.20 18.22 -6.85
CA PRO A 9 4.08 17.26 -7.95
C PRO A 9 5.28 16.32 -8.15
N GLU A 10 6.49 16.71 -7.72
CA GLU A 10 7.69 15.86 -7.78
C GLU A 10 7.76 14.73 -6.71
N HIS A 11 6.69 14.53 -5.94
CA HIS A 11 6.69 13.58 -4.84
C HIS A 11 6.14 12.20 -5.26
N SER A 12 6.90 11.14 -4.99
CA SER A 12 6.39 9.77 -5.08
C SER A 12 5.88 9.29 -3.74
N ILE A 13 4.76 8.58 -3.76
CA ILE A 13 4.18 7.96 -2.57
C ILE A 13 4.28 6.45 -2.74
N GLN A 14 4.90 5.78 -1.78
CA GLN A 14 4.87 4.33 -1.69
C GLN A 14 3.67 3.93 -0.83
N VAL A 15 2.87 2.99 -1.33
CA VAL A 15 1.65 2.53 -0.66
C VAL A 15 1.70 1.02 -0.57
N ASP A 16 1.34 0.53 0.61
CA ASP A 16 1.30 -0.89 0.93
C ASP A 16 0.15 -1.16 1.91
N GLU A 17 -0.26 -2.41 2.04
CA GLU A 17 -1.34 -2.84 2.90
C GLU A 17 -0.84 -3.90 3.87
N SER A 18 -1.34 -3.82 5.09
CA SER A 18 -1.20 -4.87 6.07
C SER A 18 -2.55 -5.26 6.64
N VAL A 19 -2.63 -6.43 7.26
CA VAL A 19 -3.85 -6.89 7.92
C VAL A 19 -3.52 -7.40 9.31
N ILE A 20 -4.35 -7.01 10.26
CA ILE A 20 -4.31 -7.52 11.62
C ILE A 20 -5.50 -8.46 11.80
N ILE A 21 -5.24 -9.70 12.18
CA ILE A 21 -6.28 -10.68 12.49
C ILE A 21 -6.17 -11.07 13.96
N LYS A 22 -7.30 -11.03 14.66
CA LYS A 22 -7.34 -11.40 16.07
C LYS A 22 -6.90 -12.87 16.25
N GLY A 23 -5.85 -13.08 17.03
CA GLY A 23 -5.36 -14.41 17.38
C GLY A 23 -4.64 -15.16 16.26
N LYS A 24 -4.27 -14.47 15.16
CA LYS A 24 -3.49 -15.05 14.06
C LYS A 24 -2.42 -14.07 13.59
N LEU A 25 -1.19 -14.57 13.47
CA LEU A 25 -0.13 -13.89 12.74
C LEU A 25 -0.21 -14.32 11.27
N ILE A 26 -0.32 -13.36 10.35
CA ILE A 26 -0.23 -13.64 8.91
C ILE A 26 1.19 -13.34 8.48
N LYS A 27 1.81 -14.30 7.79
CA LYS A 27 3.18 -14.19 7.29
C LYS A 27 3.26 -13.64 5.86
N SER A 28 2.21 -13.80 5.05
CA SER A 28 2.17 -13.31 3.66
C SER A 28 0.73 -13.00 3.25
N LEU A 29 0.50 -11.89 2.55
CA LEU A 29 -0.82 -11.34 2.23
C LEU A 29 -1.29 -11.71 0.82
N SER A 30 -1.62 -12.98 0.58
CA SER A 30 -2.24 -13.38 -0.70
C SER A 30 -3.70 -12.90 -0.84
N GLU A 31 -4.29 -13.05 -2.03
CA GLU A 31 -5.72 -12.75 -2.31
C GLU A 31 -6.69 -13.53 -1.37
N MET A 32 -6.20 -14.54 -0.63
CA MET A 32 -7.03 -15.41 0.21
C MET A 32 -7.60 -14.74 1.47
N TYR A 33 -7.03 -13.62 1.92
CA TYR A 33 -7.37 -13.02 3.21
C TYR A 33 -8.57 -12.06 3.18
N ASP A 34 -9.05 -11.65 2.00
CA ASP A 34 -10.20 -10.74 1.87
C ASP A 34 -11.53 -11.36 2.36
N SER A 35 -11.56 -12.68 2.57
CA SER A 35 -12.73 -13.44 3.05
C SER A 35 -12.73 -13.71 4.57
N ILE A 36 -11.66 -13.36 5.29
CA ILE A 36 -11.55 -13.71 6.72
C ILE A 36 -12.41 -12.78 7.58
N SER A 37 -13.38 -13.37 8.28
CA SER A 37 -14.14 -12.67 9.32
C SER A 37 -13.20 -12.20 10.44
N LYS A 38 -13.32 -10.92 10.84
CA LYS A 38 -12.49 -10.23 11.87
C LYS A 38 -11.09 -9.78 11.43
N ALA A 39 -10.84 -9.64 10.13
CA ALA A 39 -9.66 -8.97 9.62
C ALA A 39 -9.80 -7.43 9.71
N THR A 40 -8.77 -6.76 10.22
CA THR A 40 -8.64 -5.31 10.19
C THR A 40 -7.56 -4.94 9.18
N TRP A 41 -7.96 -4.40 8.03
CA TRP A 41 -7.03 -3.96 7.01
C TRP A 41 -6.52 -2.56 7.31
N ILE A 42 -5.24 -2.35 7.04
CA ILE A 42 -4.55 -1.08 7.23
C ILE A 42 -3.86 -0.77 5.92
N ILE A 43 -4.11 0.42 5.38
CA ILE A 43 -3.30 0.97 4.29
C ILE A 43 -2.26 1.92 4.88
N ILE A 44 -1.05 1.79 4.39
CA ILE A 44 0.11 2.56 4.79
C ILE A 44 0.62 3.27 3.56
N ALA A 45 0.81 4.59 3.67
CA ALA A 45 1.38 5.40 2.62
C ALA A 45 2.53 6.23 3.17
N VAL A 46 3.66 6.21 2.48
CA VAL A 46 4.87 6.94 2.84
C VAL A 46 5.26 7.83 1.67
N GLU A 47 5.36 9.12 1.94
CA GLU A 47 5.90 10.05 0.95
C GLU A 47 7.44 9.99 0.96
N ALA A 48 8.04 9.82 -0.22
CA ALA A 48 9.45 9.47 -0.34
C ALA A 48 10.42 10.54 0.20
N LYS A 49 10.11 11.82 0.02
CA LYS A 49 11.02 12.93 0.34
C LYS A 49 10.96 13.36 1.81
N THR A 50 9.76 13.57 2.33
CA THR A 50 9.48 14.05 3.69
C THR A 50 9.37 12.91 4.69
N ARG A 51 9.24 11.66 4.22
CA ARG A 51 8.96 10.48 5.05
C ARG A 51 7.66 10.61 5.83
N LYS A 52 6.76 11.50 5.43
CA LYS A 52 5.44 11.65 6.04
C LYS A 52 4.67 10.35 5.84
N LEU A 53 4.25 9.78 6.95
CA LEU A 53 3.49 8.54 7.04
C LEU A 53 2.00 8.87 7.20
N VAL A 54 1.17 8.13 6.49
CA VAL A 54 -0.24 7.99 6.83
C VAL A 54 -0.60 6.54 6.92
N LEU A 55 -1.32 6.25 8.00
CA LEU A 55 -1.85 4.96 8.31
C LEU A 55 -3.36 5.11 8.45
N LYS A 56 -4.12 4.29 7.72
CA LYS A 56 -5.59 4.34 7.74
C LYS A 56 -6.16 2.93 7.79
N VAL A 57 -7.07 2.71 8.72
CA VAL A 57 -7.87 1.48 8.74
C VAL A 57 -8.85 1.54 7.57
N ILE A 58 -8.86 0.49 6.76
CA ILE A 58 -9.75 0.34 5.61
C ILE A 58 -10.62 -0.90 5.78
N PRO A 59 -11.85 -0.91 5.24
CA PRO A 59 -12.74 -2.05 5.40
C PRO A 59 -12.37 -3.26 4.53
N ASN A 60 -11.60 -3.07 3.45
CA ASN A 60 -11.19 -4.11 2.49
C ASN A 60 -10.25 -3.52 1.41
N ARG A 61 -9.60 -4.37 0.61
CA ARG A 61 -8.74 -3.96 -0.53
C ARG A 61 -9.49 -3.76 -1.86
N LYS A 62 -10.77 -3.42 -1.84
CA LYS A 62 -11.55 -3.24 -3.08
C LYS A 62 -11.17 -1.92 -3.77
N LYS A 63 -11.31 -1.91 -5.10
CA LYS A 63 -11.12 -0.74 -5.98
C LYS A 63 -11.71 0.56 -5.42
N LYS A 64 -12.95 0.51 -4.93
CA LYS A 64 -13.65 1.67 -4.36
C LYS A 64 -12.92 2.21 -3.12
N THR A 65 -12.47 1.32 -2.23
CA THR A 65 -11.78 1.72 -1.00
C THR A 65 -10.46 2.44 -1.28
N PHE A 66 -9.68 1.95 -2.24
CA PHE A 66 -8.45 2.65 -2.66
C PHE A 66 -8.74 3.94 -3.42
N PHE A 67 -9.77 3.95 -4.27
CA PHE A 67 -10.20 5.18 -4.91
C PHE A 67 -10.59 6.24 -3.88
N ASP A 68 -11.38 5.89 -2.87
CA ASP A 68 -11.78 6.80 -1.80
C ASP A 68 -10.54 7.25 -0.98
N PHE A 69 -9.55 6.38 -0.79
CA PHE A 69 -8.28 6.73 -0.13
C PHE A 69 -7.50 7.80 -0.91
N PHE A 70 -7.33 7.62 -2.22
CA PHE A 70 -6.57 8.54 -3.05
C PHE A 70 -7.34 9.82 -3.40
N SER A 71 -8.66 9.75 -3.52
CA SER A 71 -9.51 10.88 -3.91
C SER A 71 -9.54 12.02 -2.91
N ILE A 72 -9.15 11.76 -1.64
CA ILE A 72 -9.07 12.79 -0.60
C ILE A 72 -8.10 13.93 -0.99
N ASN A 73 -7.17 13.70 -1.93
CA ASN A 73 -6.21 14.70 -2.39
C ASN A 73 -6.05 14.74 -3.93
N SER A 74 -7.16 14.64 -4.67
CA SER A 74 -7.21 14.57 -6.15
C SER A 74 -6.59 15.76 -6.91
N SER A 75 -6.22 16.84 -6.21
CA SER A 75 -5.58 18.02 -6.83
C SER A 75 -4.11 17.82 -7.20
N LEU A 76 -3.50 16.68 -6.88
CA LEU A 76 -2.06 16.45 -7.04
C LEU A 76 -1.81 15.19 -7.89
N LYS A 77 -1.09 15.38 -9.00
CA LYS A 77 -0.61 14.28 -9.85
C LYS A 77 0.61 13.64 -9.19
N PHE A 78 0.40 12.55 -8.47
CA PHE A 78 1.47 11.81 -7.81
C PHE A 78 1.96 10.62 -8.63
N VAL A 79 3.22 10.26 -8.40
CA VAL A 79 3.74 8.92 -8.75
C VAL A 79 3.44 7.99 -7.58
N ILE A 80 2.50 7.06 -7.76
CA ILE A 80 2.11 6.08 -6.75
C ILE A 80 2.86 4.78 -7.03
N LYS A 81 3.60 4.30 -6.04
CA LYS A 81 4.39 3.07 -6.08
C LYS A 81 3.72 2.01 -5.22
N THR A 82 3.37 0.87 -5.80
CA THR A 82 2.73 -0.25 -5.07
C THR A 82 3.24 -1.60 -5.59
N ASP A 83 2.94 -2.67 -4.87
CA ASP A 83 3.19 -4.08 -5.21
C ASP A 83 2.50 -4.60 -6.49
N GLY A 84 1.65 -3.76 -7.13
CA GLY A 84 0.91 -4.13 -8.34
C GLY A 84 -0.44 -4.81 -8.11
N HIS A 85 -0.98 -4.84 -6.88
CA HIS A 85 -2.33 -5.38 -6.65
C HIS A 85 -3.39 -4.69 -7.55
N ARG A 86 -4.27 -5.49 -8.18
CA ARG A 86 -5.19 -5.05 -9.26
C ARG A 86 -6.10 -3.87 -8.89
N SER A 87 -6.41 -3.71 -7.61
CA SER A 87 -7.23 -2.59 -7.13
C SER A 87 -6.51 -1.24 -7.25
N TYR A 88 -5.19 -1.20 -7.17
CA TYR A 88 -4.40 0.02 -7.30
C TYR A 88 -4.43 0.59 -8.71
N THR A 89 -4.22 -0.24 -9.72
CA THR A 89 -4.22 0.19 -11.12
C THR A 89 -5.49 0.95 -11.47
N TYR A 90 -6.64 0.46 -11.01
CA TYR A 90 -7.92 1.15 -11.20
C TYR A 90 -7.97 2.49 -10.45
N ALA A 91 -7.61 2.49 -9.16
CA ALA A 91 -7.75 3.67 -8.31
C ALA A 91 -6.82 4.81 -8.72
N VAL A 92 -5.57 4.49 -9.06
CA VAL A 92 -4.56 5.47 -9.51
C VAL A 92 -4.94 6.08 -10.86
N ALA A 93 -5.41 5.27 -11.82
CA ALA A 93 -5.86 5.77 -13.11
C ALA A 93 -7.05 6.73 -12.96
N LYS A 94 -7.99 6.44 -12.05
CA LYS A 94 -9.17 7.28 -11.82
C LYS A 94 -8.86 8.66 -11.24
N ILE A 95 -7.77 8.81 -10.50
CA ILE A 95 -7.32 10.11 -9.99
C ILE A 95 -6.34 10.83 -10.94
N GLY A 96 -6.06 10.27 -12.12
CA GLY A 96 -5.09 10.83 -13.07
C GLY A 96 -3.63 10.79 -12.58
N GLY A 97 -3.30 9.88 -11.67
CA GLY A 97 -1.94 9.67 -11.18
C GLY A 97 -1.11 8.75 -12.09
N VAL A 98 0.18 8.66 -11.81
CA VAL A 98 1.09 7.71 -12.49
C VAL A 98 1.31 6.52 -11.57
N HIS A 99 0.90 5.32 -11.99
CA HIS A 99 1.15 4.08 -11.24
C HIS A 99 2.50 3.49 -11.67
N LYS A 100 3.38 3.26 -10.71
CA LYS A 100 4.59 2.46 -10.88
C LYS A 100 4.44 1.21 -10.02
N ILE A 101 4.54 0.05 -10.66
CA ILE A 101 4.60 -1.22 -9.96
C ILE A 101 6.03 -1.38 -9.48
N VAL A 102 6.21 -1.60 -8.18
CA VAL A 102 7.50 -1.95 -7.58
C VAL A 102 7.42 -3.42 -7.25
N ASN A 103 8.35 -4.20 -7.78
CA ASN A 103 8.44 -5.59 -7.40
C ASN A 103 9.02 -5.65 -5.98
N HIS A 104 8.21 -6.03 -5.01
CA HIS A 104 8.67 -6.27 -3.64
C HIS A 104 9.35 -7.66 -3.51
N GLU A 105 9.48 -8.44 -4.59
CA GLU A 105 10.25 -9.71 -4.60
C GLU A 105 11.74 -9.53 -4.33
N GLU A 106 12.31 -8.34 -4.56
CA GLU A 106 13.54 -7.96 -3.86
C GLU A 106 13.16 -7.61 -2.41
N GLY A 107 12.96 -8.64 -1.61
CA GLY A 107 12.80 -8.50 -0.17
C GLY A 107 13.96 -7.69 0.43
N PHE A 108 13.80 -7.20 1.66
CA PHE A 108 14.91 -6.56 2.37
C PHE A 108 16.11 -7.50 2.34
N THR A 109 17.12 -7.12 1.55
CA THR A 109 18.35 -7.88 1.40
C THR A 109 19.28 -7.41 2.50
N ASN A 110 19.67 -8.33 3.39
CA ASN A 110 20.79 -8.04 4.27
C ASN A 110 22.09 -7.94 3.45
N ALA A 111 23.20 -7.55 4.09
CA ALA A 111 24.50 -7.46 3.44
C ALA A 111 24.98 -8.81 2.84
N ASP A 112 24.37 -9.92 3.28
CA ASP A 112 24.70 -11.28 2.89
C ASP A 112 23.85 -11.79 1.71
N GLY A 113 22.92 -10.98 1.21
CA GLY A 113 22.05 -11.35 0.09
C GLY A 113 20.81 -12.17 0.47
N ASP A 114 20.57 -12.40 1.76
CA ASP A 114 19.35 -13.05 2.23
C ASP A 114 18.18 -12.10 2.11
N HIS A 115 17.13 -12.55 1.42
CA HIS A 115 15.90 -11.79 1.24
C HIS A 115 14.77 -12.37 2.09
N THR A 116 13.81 -11.51 2.48
CA THR A 116 12.65 -11.89 3.30
C THR A 116 11.79 -13.01 2.69
N ASN A 117 11.93 -13.35 1.41
CA ASN A 117 11.22 -14.49 0.81
C ASN A 117 11.66 -15.85 1.39
N LEU A 118 12.79 -15.97 2.10
CA LEU A 118 13.16 -17.21 2.81
C LEU A 118 12.30 -17.48 4.05
N ILE A 119 11.61 -16.46 4.56
CA ILE A 119 10.69 -16.57 5.72
C ILE A 119 9.24 -16.83 5.25
N GLU A 120 8.92 -16.47 4.00
CA GLU A 120 7.60 -16.66 3.38
C GLU A 120 7.46 -17.99 2.62
N CYS A 121 8.53 -18.78 2.50
CA CYS A 121 8.46 -20.14 1.97
C CYS A 121 8.08 -21.16 3.07
N GLU A 122 6.83 -21.64 3.02
CA GLU A 122 6.56 -23.08 3.15
C GLU A 122 6.23 -23.64 1.77
#